data_AF-A0A2V8J443-F1
#
_entry.id   AF-A0A2V8J443-F1
#
_cell.length_a   1.000
_cell.length_b   1.000
_cell.length_c   1.000
_cell.angle_alpha   90.00
_cell.angle_beta   90.00
_cell.angle_gamma   90.00
#
_symmetry.space_group_name_H-M   'P 1'
#
loop_
_entity.id
_entity.type
_entity.pdbx_description
1 polymer ?
#
loop_
_entity_poly.entity_id
_entity_poly.type
_entity_poly.pdbx_seq_one_letter_code
_entity_poly.pdbx_strand_id
1 'polypeptide(L)'
;MERRRFLKDSAVGAGTFMAGLGFGGLNEKSIENPGAMSSKGAQPGRLIEVPGTSYEVTDVLTTIPVSVALGKFLISATQLTQQEFEEIMGYNPSYHRGPDLPVENVTWWEAIRYCNLRSITENLEPCFNLATGSCDLRRNGYRLPTDAEWSHAAGPQSTPSSGNIRDIANLGSSDTKSVERLVQDLKNSGTRPVGSYSPNQYGLYDMIGNVWEWCYDYFNPANTPQASHNPTGPGRGLARIVRGGSFVSTTSEWTRGYRSSIEPDYKSRFTGFRVCRTVEPNGVLPAAHQDAKWFEPYNQPPVGYESSTGSLSSLLAGVSSASEWKNRRSALEAKWLRLLGAPDIKVSGPAARLIETVTDQNYTGKLMYLQVEPDWWEKIFIMMPSNPSTNPIPVVIVPFYDVDTPAGRNMSGREFMPIGVDSFAYMAVQKGYIAVAIRWYGESYGEWYSEAVANLKLRHPQCTGLGKWVWDAHRLIDHLYTMPEVDRMRIGIIGHSLGAKMALYAAAFDDRITAVVCNEGGIGLAFSNYEDYWYFGDFIQKMDNATDQHELLGLIAPRPFLLIGGDEYDTAKSWHYINAARRVYELYGRPLNIGYFNHHKGHMPTPAADWRSMEWLTHFLGPGQ
;
A
#
# COMPACT_ATOMS: atom_id res chain seq x y z
N MET A 1 -22.42 -11.71 -43.76
CA MET A 1 -23.37 -10.59 -43.52
C MET A 1 -22.56 -9.32 -43.34
N GLU A 2 -22.96 -8.29 -44.09
CA GLU A 2 -22.42 -6.93 -44.34
C GLU A 2 -21.66 -6.24 -43.18
N ARG A 3 -20.68 -5.34 -43.36
CA ARG A 3 -20.64 -4.16 -44.26
C ARG A 3 -19.21 -3.73 -44.66
N ARG A 4 -19.01 -3.53 -45.97
CA ARG A 4 -18.05 -2.61 -46.59
C ARG A 4 -18.70 -1.22 -46.77
N ARG A 5 -17.85 -0.21 -47.04
CA ARG A 5 -18.08 1.25 -47.25
C ARG A 5 -17.89 2.01 -45.94
N PHE A 6 -16.92 2.92 -45.81
CA PHE A 6 -16.80 4.11 -46.64
C PHE A 6 -15.43 4.79 -46.35
N LEU A 7 -14.43 4.68 -47.25
CA LEU A 7 -13.25 5.57 -47.31
C LEU A 7 -12.56 5.36 -48.66
N LYS A 8 -13.03 6.08 -49.68
CA LYS A 8 -12.31 6.38 -50.91
C LYS A 8 -12.82 7.73 -51.41
N ASP A 9 -11.90 8.48 -52.00
CA ASP A 9 -12.01 9.80 -52.65
C ASP A 9 -11.70 10.98 -51.72
N SER A 10 -10.78 11.91 -52.01
CA SER A 10 -9.77 12.06 -53.06
C SER A 10 -8.85 13.20 -52.63
N ALA A 11 -7.55 13.06 -52.83
CA ALA A 11 -6.64 14.18 -52.93
C ALA A 11 -6.88 14.91 -54.25
N VAL A 12 -6.69 16.24 -54.29
CA VAL A 12 -6.02 17.05 -55.34
C VAL A 12 -6.23 18.53 -54.98
N GLY A 13 -5.15 19.31 -54.94
CA GLY A 13 -5.27 20.78 -54.91
C GLY A 13 -4.02 21.52 -54.42
N ALA A 14 -2.84 21.24 -54.98
CA ALA A 14 -1.68 22.13 -54.88
C ALA A 14 -1.66 23.07 -56.09
N GLY A 15 -1.46 24.38 -55.86
CA GLY A 15 -1.34 25.38 -56.93
C GLY A 15 -1.26 26.83 -56.44
N THR A 16 -0.06 27.23 -56.03
CA THR A 16 0.64 28.52 -56.24
C THR A 16 -0.16 29.84 -56.36
N PHE A 17 0.15 30.85 -55.52
CA PHE A 17 0.39 32.23 -55.98
C PHE A 17 1.32 33.01 -55.02
N MET A 18 2.13 33.88 -55.64
CA MET A 18 3.34 34.55 -55.14
C MET A 18 3.10 35.85 -54.36
N ALA A 19 4.04 36.12 -53.45
CA ALA A 19 4.73 37.39 -53.09
C ALA A 19 4.00 38.76 -53.15
N GLY A 20 4.17 39.54 -52.08
CA GLY A 20 4.24 41.01 -52.18
C GLY A 20 3.92 41.80 -50.89
N LEU A 21 4.97 42.35 -50.26
CA LEU A 21 5.08 43.71 -49.65
C LEU A 21 4.08 44.11 -48.53
N GLY A 22 4.44 44.75 -47.42
CA GLY A 22 5.69 45.41 -47.04
C GLY A 22 5.59 45.98 -45.61
N PHE A 23 6.72 46.55 -45.18
CA PHE A 23 6.90 47.23 -43.90
C PHE A 23 6.07 48.53 -43.81
N GLY A 24 5.49 48.78 -42.63
CA GLY A 24 4.89 50.07 -42.27
C GLY A 24 4.77 50.18 -40.76
N GLY A 25 5.67 50.94 -40.14
CA GLY A 25 5.52 51.34 -38.75
C GLY A 25 4.46 52.44 -38.60
N LEU A 26 3.97 52.63 -37.37
CA LEU A 26 3.94 53.92 -36.67
C LEU A 26 3.15 53.83 -35.35
N ASN A 27 3.74 54.47 -34.35
CA ASN A 27 3.16 55.23 -33.24
C ASN A 27 2.64 54.50 -31.98
N GLU A 28 3.54 54.55 -31.00
CA GLU A 28 3.29 54.89 -29.61
C GLU A 28 2.22 55.98 -29.44
N LYS A 29 1.24 55.70 -28.57
CA LYS A 29 0.65 56.72 -27.69
C LYS A 29 0.48 56.14 -26.29
N SER A 30 1.32 56.64 -25.40
CA SER A 30 1.25 56.55 -23.95
C SER A 30 -0.07 57.11 -23.41
N ILE A 31 -0.75 56.34 -22.57
CA ILE A 31 -1.73 56.86 -21.60
C ILE A 31 -1.27 56.34 -20.23
N GLU A 32 -0.61 57.21 -19.45
CA GLU A 32 -0.45 57.02 -18.01
C GLU A 32 -1.74 57.41 -17.31
N ASN A 33 -2.23 56.55 -16.39
CA ASN A 33 -2.66 56.96 -15.03
C ASN A 33 -3.07 55.74 -14.17
N PRO A 34 -3.18 55.86 -12.82
CA PRO A 34 -2.10 55.58 -11.88
C PRO A 34 -2.49 54.49 -10.85
N GLY A 35 -1.49 53.93 -10.16
CA GLY A 35 -1.73 53.09 -8.98
C GLY A 35 -1.12 51.69 -9.04
N ALA A 36 0.17 51.59 -9.35
CA ALA A 36 0.93 50.38 -9.04
C ALA A 36 1.21 50.34 -7.53
N MET A 37 0.24 49.84 -6.75
CA MET A 37 0.60 49.16 -5.51
C MET A 37 1.35 47.89 -5.91
N SER A 38 2.64 47.87 -5.57
CA SER A 38 3.51 46.69 -5.69
C SER A 38 2.89 45.51 -4.94
N SER A 39 2.18 44.64 -5.66
CA SER A 39 1.97 43.27 -5.20
C SER A 39 3.29 42.53 -5.42
N LYS A 40 3.82 41.90 -4.37
CA LYS A 40 4.87 40.88 -4.53
C LYS A 40 4.23 39.70 -5.29
N GLY A 41 4.19 39.79 -6.61
CA GLY A 41 3.48 38.88 -7.51
C GLY A 41 4.03 37.46 -7.47
N ALA A 42 3.17 36.49 -7.83
CA ALA A 42 3.56 35.11 -8.11
C ALA A 42 4.77 35.10 -9.05
N GLN A 43 5.84 34.40 -8.67
CA GLN A 43 7.02 34.22 -9.50
C GLN A 43 6.92 32.82 -10.13
N PRO A 44 6.65 32.71 -11.45
CA PRO A 44 6.65 31.43 -12.15
C PRO A 44 7.94 30.64 -11.87
N GLY A 45 7.82 29.32 -11.75
CA GLY A 45 8.95 28.44 -11.43
C GLY A 45 9.43 28.45 -9.98
N ARG A 46 8.90 29.32 -9.11
CA ARG A 46 9.19 29.29 -7.66
C ARG A 46 8.61 28.03 -7.03
N LEU A 47 9.44 27.25 -6.36
CA LEU A 47 9.01 26.14 -5.52
C LEU A 47 8.66 26.61 -4.11
N ILE A 48 7.58 26.05 -3.57
CA ILE A 48 7.09 26.26 -2.21
C ILE A 48 7.25 24.95 -1.44
N GLU A 49 7.78 25.02 -0.22
CA GLU A 49 7.83 23.86 0.69
C GLU A 49 6.46 23.64 1.34
N VAL A 50 5.94 22.42 1.19
CA VAL A 50 4.75 21.95 1.90
C VAL A 50 5.22 20.98 2.98
N PRO A 51 4.90 21.22 4.26
CA PRO A 51 5.35 20.35 5.33
C PRO A 51 4.71 18.96 5.20
N GLY A 52 5.47 17.93 5.59
CA GLY A 52 4.93 16.60 5.78
C GLY A 52 3.79 16.62 6.80
N THR A 53 2.86 15.67 6.65
CA THR A 53 1.67 15.59 7.49
C THR A 53 1.28 14.14 7.74
N SER A 54 0.48 13.91 8.75
CA SER A 54 -0.28 12.67 8.90
C SER A 54 -1.70 13.02 9.26
N TYR A 55 -2.65 12.43 8.56
CA TYR A 55 -4.07 12.66 8.82
C TYR A 55 -4.85 11.37 8.67
N GLU A 56 -5.92 11.28 9.46
CA GLU A 56 -6.90 10.22 9.33
C GLU A 56 -7.88 10.58 8.21
N VAL A 57 -8.09 9.67 7.27
CA VAL A 57 -9.19 9.75 6.31
C VAL A 57 -10.11 8.59 6.58
N THR A 58 -11.42 8.84 6.63
CA THR A 58 -12.38 7.74 6.66
C THR A 58 -12.50 7.15 5.26
N ASP A 59 -12.10 5.89 5.11
CA ASP A 59 -12.33 5.13 3.89
C ASP A 59 -13.84 5.10 3.60
N VAL A 60 -14.23 5.59 2.41
CA VAL A 60 -15.64 5.85 2.08
C VAL A 60 -16.42 4.55 1.87
N LEU A 61 -15.75 3.44 1.55
CA LEU A 61 -16.37 2.13 1.35
C LEU A 61 -16.53 1.38 2.67
N THR A 62 -15.56 1.50 3.56
CA THR A 62 -15.45 0.68 4.77
C THR A 62 -15.81 1.43 6.04
N THR A 63 -15.91 2.77 5.96
CA THR A 63 -16.18 3.71 7.06
C THR A 63 -15.10 3.72 8.16
N ILE A 64 -13.93 3.15 7.88
CA ILE A 64 -12.82 3.02 8.83
C ILE A 64 -11.86 4.20 8.67
N PRO A 65 -11.45 4.88 9.77
CA PRO A 65 -10.34 5.82 9.74
C PRO A 65 -9.03 5.12 9.35
N VAL A 66 -8.36 5.65 8.31
CA VAL A 66 -7.06 5.21 7.83
C VAL A 66 -6.05 6.35 7.93
N SER A 67 -4.85 6.05 8.45
CA SER A 67 -3.75 7.01 8.50
C SER A 67 -3.07 7.14 7.15
N VAL A 68 -3.01 8.37 6.62
CA VAL A 68 -2.17 8.73 5.47
C VAL A 68 -1.05 9.62 5.98
N ALA A 69 0.20 9.21 5.74
CA ALA A 69 1.38 9.99 6.09
C ALA A 69 2.09 10.48 4.82
N LEU A 70 2.42 11.77 4.77
CA LEU A 70 3.15 12.41 3.68
C LEU A 70 4.50 12.95 4.20
N GLY A 71 5.56 12.71 3.43
CA GLY A 71 6.85 13.35 3.61
C GLY A 71 6.80 14.81 3.19
N LYS A 72 7.84 15.56 3.54
CA LYS A 72 8.02 16.94 3.08
C LYS A 72 8.38 16.97 1.59
N PHE A 73 7.76 17.88 0.85
CA PHE A 73 8.02 18.06 -0.58
C PHE A 73 7.99 19.54 -0.97
N LEU A 74 8.64 19.84 -2.09
CA LEU A 74 8.55 21.13 -2.76
C LEU A 74 7.53 21.02 -3.90
N ILE A 75 6.69 22.02 -4.11
CA ILE A 75 5.74 22.07 -5.23
C ILE A 75 5.74 23.46 -5.86
N SER A 76 5.57 23.54 -7.18
CA SER A 76 5.52 24.82 -7.90
C SER A 76 4.38 25.70 -7.38
N ALA A 77 4.69 26.97 -7.14
CA ALA A 77 3.76 28.00 -6.67
C ALA A 77 2.53 28.11 -7.58
N THR A 78 2.72 27.90 -8.87
CA THR A 78 1.71 28.00 -9.92
C THR A 78 1.68 26.73 -10.78
N GLN A 79 0.67 26.61 -11.64
CA GLN A 79 0.73 25.76 -12.83
C GLN A 79 1.96 26.12 -13.68
N LEU A 80 2.51 25.13 -14.40
CA LEU A 80 3.66 25.35 -15.27
C LEU A 80 3.27 26.27 -16.42
N THR A 81 4.04 27.33 -16.66
CA THR A 81 3.77 28.28 -17.74
C THR A 81 4.16 27.73 -19.11
N GLN A 82 3.57 28.31 -20.17
CA GLN A 82 3.95 28.00 -21.54
C GLN A 82 5.40 28.34 -21.83
N GLN A 83 5.88 29.47 -21.32
CA GLN A 83 7.27 29.88 -21.47
C GLN A 83 8.23 28.85 -20.86
N GLU A 84 8.03 28.45 -19.60
CA GLU A 84 8.88 27.45 -18.94
C GLU A 84 8.89 26.12 -19.72
N PHE A 85 7.71 25.67 -20.19
CA PHE A 85 7.62 24.44 -20.97
C PHE A 85 8.42 24.54 -22.28
N GLU A 86 8.24 25.63 -23.02
CA GLU A 86 8.89 25.84 -24.31
C GLU A 86 10.41 25.99 -24.18
N GLU A 87 10.91 26.61 -23.12
CA GLU A 87 12.35 26.73 -22.83
C GLU A 87 13.04 25.38 -22.63
N ILE A 88 12.36 24.40 -22.02
CA ILE A 88 12.93 23.06 -21.77
C ILE A 88 12.65 22.09 -22.93
N MET A 89 11.45 22.15 -23.52
CA MET A 89 10.99 21.17 -24.51
C MET A 89 11.24 21.59 -25.94
N GLY A 90 11.45 22.89 -26.20
CA GLY A 90 11.69 23.45 -27.54
C GLY A 90 10.44 23.60 -28.41
N TYR A 91 9.24 23.44 -27.84
CA TYR A 91 7.97 23.66 -28.54
C TYR A 91 6.84 24.00 -27.55
N ASN A 92 5.76 24.59 -28.04
CA ASN A 92 4.59 24.95 -27.23
C ASN A 92 3.30 24.24 -27.73
N PRO A 93 2.79 23.25 -26.98
CA PRO A 93 1.62 22.44 -27.39
C PRO A 93 0.26 23.12 -27.15
N SER A 94 0.21 24.20 -26.38
CA SER A 94 -1.04 24.81 -25.92
C SER A 94 -1.93 25.31 -27.04
N TYR A 95 -3.25 25.21 -26.86
CA TYR A 95 -4.21 25.83 -27.77
C TYR A 95 -4.35 27.33 -27.53
N HIS A 96 -4.50 27.77 -26.28
CA HIS A 96 -4.49 29.18 -25.91
C HIS A 96 -3.05 29.68 -25.86
N ARG A 97 -2.77 30.88 -26.39
CA ARG A 97 -1.39 31.38 -26.52
C ARG A 97 -1.11 32.57 -25.61
N GLY A 98 -0.05 32.45 -24.83
CA GLY A 98 0.50 33.53 -24.00
C GLY A 98 1.59 32.98 -23.08
N PRO A 99 2.74 33.66 -22.92
CA PRO A 99 3.89 33.12 -22.19
C PRO A 99 3.55 32.79 -20.73
N ASP A 100 2.76 33.64 -20.09
CA ASP A 100 2.37 33.50 -18.68
C ASP A 100 1.10 32.64 -18.48
N LEU A 101 0.51 32.11 -19.56
CA LEU A 101 -0.60 31.17 -19.45
C LEU A 101 -0.07 29.80 -19.02
N PRO A 102 -0.88 28.96 -18.34
CA PRO A 102 -0.49 27.58 -18.09
C PRO A 102 -0.28 26.84 -19.42
N VAL A 103 0.68 25.92 -19.43
CA VAL A 103 0.80 24.95 -20.52
C VAL A 103 -0.41 24.01 -20.48
N GLU A 104 -1.00 23.74 -21.63
CA GLU A 104 -2.11 22.80 -21.79
C GLU A 104 -1.95 22.00 -23.10
N ASN A 105 -2.86 21.05 -23.35
CA ASN A 105 -2.80 20.15 -24.50
C ASN A 105 -1.51 19.29 -24.51
N VAL A 106 -1.07 18.93 -23.30
CA VAL A 106 0.08 18.08 -23.00
C VAL A 106 -0.37 16.69 -22.56
N THR A 107 0.27 15.66 -23.10
CA THR A 107 0.10 14.30 -22.58
C THR A 107 0.80 14.14 -21.24
N TRP A 108 0.43 13.10 -20.49
CA TRP A 108 1.14 12.75 -19.26
C TRP A 108 2.61 12.40 -19.54
N TRP A 109 2.89 11.74 -20.68
CA TRP A 109 4.25 11.41 -21.12
C TRP A 109 5.10 12.65 -21.42
N GLU A 110 4.52 13.68 -22.05
CA GLU A 110 5.20 14.96 -22.27
C GLU A 110 5.51 15.66 -20.94
N ALA A 111 4.59 15.60 -19.98
CA ALA A 111 4.78 16.19 -18.65
C ALA A 111 5.91 15.52 -17.86
N ILE A 112 6.00 14.19 -17.84
CA ILE A 112 7.10 13.49 -17.14
C ILE A 112 8.43 13.63 -17.88
N ARG A 113 8.40 13.78 -19.21
CA ARG A 113 9.59 14.07 -20.01
C ARG A 113 10.13 15.47 -19.69
N TYR A 114 9.26 16.47 -19.59
CA TYR A 114 9.62 17.81 -19.12
C TYR A 114 10.29 17.73 -17.74
N CYS A 115 9.71 16.99 -16.80
CA CYS A 115 10.28 16.82 -15.46
C CYS A 115 11.72 16.26 -15.50
N ASN A 116 11.95 15.20 -16.28
CA ASN A 116 13.30 14.64 -16.45
C ASN A 116 14.27 15.62 -17.11
N LEU A 117 13.85 16.30 -18.19
CA LEU A 117 14.71 17.25 -18.90
C LEU A 117 15.06 18.45 -18.04
N ARG A 118 14.09 19.03 -17.32
CA ARG A 118 14.34 20.11 -16.35
C ARG A 118 15.31 19.66 -15.26
N SER A 119 15.16 18.43 -14.75
CA SER A 119 16.10 17.86 -13.78
C SER A 119 17.52 17.83 -14.33
N ILE A 120 17.71 17.35 -15.57
CA ILE A 120 19.03 17.30 -16.22
C ILE A 120 19.60 18.71 -16.41
N THR A 121 18.81 19.66 -16.92
CA THR A 121 19.23 21.05 -17.14
C THR A 121 19.71 21.72 -15.84
N GLU A 122 19.09 21.38 -14.71
CA GLU A 122 19.42 21.92 -13.39
C GLU A 122 20.41 21.03 -12.59
N ASN A 123 21.06 20.05 -13.23
CA ASN A 123 22.01 19.10 -12.60
C ASN A 123 21.42 18.29 -11.42
N LEU A 124 20.17 17.86 -11.54
CA LEU A 124 19.46 16.98 -10.62
C LEU A 124 19.26 15.58 -11.22
N GLU A 125 18.97 14.60 -10.37
CA GLU A 125 18.72 13.23 -10.78
C GLU A 125 17.29 13.06 -11.35
N PRO A 126 17.11 12.59 -12.60
CA PRO A 126 15.78 12.42 -13.20
C PRO A 126 14.94 11.39 -12.44
N CYS A 127 13.69 11.69 -12.11
CA CYS A 127 12.85 10.81 -11.30
C CYS A 127 12.18 9.68 -12.10
N PHE A 128 11.89 9.88 -13.39
CA PHE A 128 11.09 8.95 -14.17
C PHE A 128 11.90 8.02 -15.08
N ASN A 129 11.44 6.78 -15.22
CA ASN A 129 11.76 5.94 -16.37
C ASN A 129 10.71 6.20 -17.48
N LEU A 130 11.13 6.78 -18.60
CA LEU A 130 10.21 7.17 -19.69
C LEU A 130 9.64 5.98 -20.48
N ALA A 131 10.21 4.78 -20.35
CA ALA A 131 9.67 3.58 -21.01
C ALA A 131 8.51 2.96 -20.23
N THR A 132 8.55 3.07 -18.89
CA THR A 132 7.56 2.44 -18.00
C THR A 132 6.61 3.45 -17.35
N GLY A 133 7.01 4.72 -17.28
CA GLY A 133 6.32 5.74 -16.50
C GLY A 133 6.48 5.58 -14.99
N SER A 134 7.40 4.73 -14.51
CA SER A 134 7.64 4.60 -13.06
C SER A 134 8.49 5.74 -12.53
N CYS A 135 8.17 6.22 -11.32
CA CYS A 135 8.88 7.30 -10.63
C CYS A 135 9.67 6.76 -9.43
N ASP A 136 10.95 7.11 -9.30
CA ASP A 136 11.73 6.89 -8.08
C ASP A 136 11.65 8.15 -7.19
N LEU A 137 10.81 8.10 -6.15
CA LEU A 137 10.59 9.24 -5.26
C LEU A 137 11.81 9.61 -4.40
N ARG A 138 12.85 8.75 -4.34
CA ARG A 138 14.07 9.04 -3.56
C ARG A 138 15.00 10.02 -4.25
N ARG A 139 14.83 10.21 -5.56
CA ARG A 139 15.64 11.13 -6.36
C ARG A 139 15.24 12.58 -6.08
N ASN A 140 16.21 13.46 -6.21
CA ASN A 140 16.06 14.88 -5.88
C ASN A 140 15.51 15.75 -7.04
N GLY A 141 15.25 15.15 -8.21
CA GLY A 141 14.77 15.83 -9.40
C GLY A 141 13.29 16.19 -9.38
N TYR A 142 12.85 16.79 -10.48
CA TYR A 142 11.47 17.16 -10.72
C TYR A 142 10.61 15.95 -11.05
N ARG A 143 9.36 15.99 -10.57
CA ARG A 143 8.31 15.02 -10.86
C ARG A 143 6.92 15.65 -10.81
N LEU A 144 5.91 14.87 -11.19
CA LEU A 144 4.51 15.22 -10.93
C LEU A 144 4.16 14.92 -9.46
N PRO A 145 3.25 15.70 -8.84
CA PRO A 145 2.78 15.41 -7.50
C PRO A 145 1.97 14.12 -7.47
N THR A 146 1.97 13.42 -6.34
CA THR A 146 0.98 12.36 -6.13
C THR A 146 -0.40 12.93 -5.88
N ASP A 147 -1.44 12.11 -6.02
CA ASP A 147 -2.83 12.48 -5.73
C ASP A 147 -2.98 13.02 -4.30
N ALA A 148 -2.28 12.40 -3.36
CA ALA A 148 -2.28 12.79 -1.95
C ALA A 148 -1.46 14.06 -1.69
N GLU A 149 -0.28 14.19 -2.30
CA GLU A 149 0.52 15.42 -2.19
C GLU A 149 -0.21 16.63 -2.76
N TRP A 150 -0.83 16.47 -3.94
CA TRP A 150 -1.62 17.53 -4.56
C TRP A 150 -2.79 17.93 -3.66
N SER A 151 -3.51 16.94 -3.11
CA SER A 151 -4.66 17.18 -2.24
C SER A 151 -4.26 17.92 -0.94
N HIS A 152 -3.16 17.51 -0.33
CA HIS A 152 -2.61 18.17 0.86
C HIS A 152 -2.17 19.60 0.55
N ALA A 153 -1.45 19.79 -0.57
CA ALA A 153 -1.00 21.09 -1.04
C ALA A 153 -2.18 22.03 -1.37
N ALA A 154 -3.29 21.51 -1.92
CA ALA A 154 -4.46 22.31 -2.23
C ALA A 154 -5.14 22.86 -0.98
N GLY A 155 -5.13 22.08 0.11
CA GLY A 155 -5.79 22.42 1.36
C GLY A 155 -7.32 22.45 1.25
N PRO A 156 -8.02 22.87 2.32
CA PRO A 156 -9.47 22.98 2.29
C PRO A 156 -9.90 24.05 1.27
N GLN A 157 -10.95 23.74 0.49
CA GLN A 157 -11.48 24.70 -0.48
C GLN A 157 -11.99 25.94 0.25
N SER A 158 -11.44 27.10 -0.12
CA SER A 158 -11.88 28.38 0.41
C SER A 158 -13.26 28.72 -0.16
N THR A 159 -14.21 29.08 0.70
CA THR A 159 -15.52 29.60 0.28
C THR A 159 -15.44 31.11 0.15
N PRO A 160 -15.64 31.70 -1.04
CA PRO A 160 -15.59 33.15 -1.20
C PRO A 160 -16.77 33.80 -0.47
N SER A 161 -16.58 35.04 0.01
CA SER A 161 -17.61 35.79 0.74
C SER A 161 -18.88 36.05 -0.07
N SER A 162 -18.77 36.06 -1.41
CA SER A 162 -19.89 36.19 -2.35
C SER A 162 -20.69 34.90 -2.53
N GLY A 163 -20.19 33.76 -2.06
CA GLY A 163 -20.73 32.43 -2.33
C GLY A 163 -20.46 31.91 -3.76
N ASN A 164 -19.84 32.71 -4.64
CA ASN A 164 -19.52 32.32 -6.01
C ASN A 164 -18.04 31.96 -6.16
N ILE A 165 -17.73 30.66 -6.24
CA ILE A 165 -16.36 30.14 -6.38
C ILE A 165 -15.60 30.68 -7.61
N ARG A 166 -16.31 31.15 -8.64
CA ARG A 166 -15.70 31.76 -9.84
C ARG A 166 -15.03 33.11 -9.56
N ASP A 167 -15.31 33.72 -8.41
CA ASP A 167 -14.67 34.96 -7.99
C ASP A 167 -13.23 34.74 -7.50
N ILE A 168 -12.90 33.49 -7.15
CA ILE A 168 -11.58 33.10 -6.63
C ILE A 168 -10.91 31.98 -7.44
N ALA A 169 -11.49 31.58 -8.58
CA ALA A 169 -10.94 30.55 -9.46
C ALA A 169 -11.43 30.73 -10.91
N ASN A 170 -10.62 30.34 -11.90
CA ASN A 170 -11.02 30.33 -13.31
C ASN A 170 -11.80 29.06 -13.63
N LEU A 171 -13.14 29.12 -13.56
CA LEU A 171 -14.04 27.98 -13.73
C LEU A 171 -15.20 28.28 -14.69
N GLY A 172 -15.80 27.22 -15.23
CA GLY A 172 -16.94 27.27 -16.15
C GLY A 172 -18.27 27.57 -15.44
N SER A 173 -19.35 27.71 -16.21
CA SER A 173 -20.70 27.88 -15.65
C SER A 173 -21.14 26.68 -14.82
N SER A 174 -21.99 26.94 -13.82
CA SER A 174 -22.72 25.91 -13.06
C SER A 174 -23.95 25.38 -13.81
N ASP A 175 -24.40 26.05 -14.88
CA ASP A 175 -25.55 25.65 -15.68
C ASP A 175 -25.18 24.55 -16.68
N THR A 176 -25.23 23.32 -16.19
CA THR A 176 -24.94 22.11 -16.96
C THR A 176 -26.12 21.59 -17.77
N LYS A 177 -27.31 22.22 -17.67
CA LYS A 177 -28.53 21.76 -18.33
C LYS A 177 -28.69 22.30 -19.74
N SER A 178 -27.98 23.38 -20.10
CA SER A 178 -28.04 23.99 -21.43
C SER A 178 -26.75 23.69 -22.21
N VAL A 179 -26.86 22.78 -23.18
CA VAL A 179 -25.75 22.48 -24.11
C VAL A 179 -25.29 23.74 -24.85
N GLU A 180 -26.23 24.62 -25.23
CA GLU A 180 -25.89 25.89 -25.89
C GLU A 180 -25.04 26.80 -25.00
N ARG A 181 -25.37 26.92 -23.70
CA ARG A 181 -24.54 27.68 -22.76
C ARG A 181 -23.15 27.05 -22.57
N LEU A 182 -23.06 25.73 -22.47
CA LEU A 182 -21.77 25.03 -22.39
C LEU A 182 -20.91 25.29 -23.64
N VAL A 183 -21.52 25.30 -24.83
CA VAL A 183 -20.82 25.64 -26.08
C VAL A 183 -20.38 27.11 -26.09
N GLN A 184 -21.21 28.04 -25.61
CA GLN A 184 -20.85 29.45 -25.53
C GLN A 184 -19.75 29.72 -24.51
N ASP A 185 -19.79 29.07 -23.35
CA ASP A 185 -18.72 29.11 -22.36
C ASP A 185 -17.40 28.65 -22.99
N LEU A 186 -17.40 27.51 -23.68
CA LEU A 186 -16.19 27.00 -24.33
C LEU A 186 -15.65 27.95 -25.43
N LYS A 187 -16.51 28.71 -26.10
CA LYS A 187 -16.10 29.68 -27.14
C LYS A 187 -15.57 30.99 -26.55
N ASN A 188 -16.10 31.41 -25.41
CA ASN A 188 -15.88 32.75 -24.86
C ASN A 188 -14.99 32.75 -23.59
N SER A 189 -14.57 31.59 -23.11
CA SER A 189 -13.65 31.42 -21.99
C SER A 189 -12.34 30.79 -22.43
N GLY A 190 -11.31 30.91 -21.59
CA GLY A 190 -9.99 30.36 -21.84
C GLY A 190 -9.14 30.38 -20.57
N THR A 191 -7.90 29.93 -20.71
CA THR A 191 -6.91 30.03 -19.64
C THR A 191 -6.58 31.48 -19.31
N ARG A 192 -6.28 31.75 -18.04
CA ARG A 192 -5.79 33.04 -17.55
C ARG A 192 -4.30 32.93 -17.19
N PRO A 193 -3.57 34.06 -17.14
CA PRO A 193 -2.20 34.06 -16.64
C PRO A 193 -2.13 33.38 -15.27
N VAL A 194 -1.11 32.57 -15.04
CA VAL A 194 -0.96 31.88 -13.76
C VAL A 194 -0.81 32.89 -12.62
N GLY A 195 -1.33 32.57 -11.44
CA GLY A 195 -1.34 33.49 -10.30
C GLY A 195 -2.38 34.61 -10.39
N SER A 196 -3.37 34.51 -11.28
CA SER A 196 -4.44 35.51 -11.41
C SER A 196 -5.36 35.62 -10.17
N TYR A 197 -5.38 34.58 -9.33
CA TYR A 197 -6.22 34.51 -8.14
C TYR A 197 -5.37 34.47 -6.87
N SER A 198 -5.95 34.79 -5.71
CA SER A 198 -5.21 34.76 -4.45
C SER A 198 -4.65 33.37 -4.14
N PRO A 199 -3.44 33.28 -3.55
CA PRO A 199 -2.88 31.99 -3.16
C PRO A 199 -3.58 31.42 -1.94
N ASN A 200 -3.46 30.10 -1.74
CA ASN A 200 -3.89 29.42 -0.52
C ASN A 200 -2.91 29.66 0.64
N GLN A 201 -3.16 29.00 1.79
CA GLN A 201 -2.36 29.12 3.01
C GLN A 201 -0.86 28.80 2.86
N TYR A 202 -0.47 28.04 1.83
CA TYR A 202 0.93 27.71 1.55
C TYR A 202 1.58 28.70 0.57
N GLY A 203 0.82 29.63 -0.02
CA GLY A 203 1.32 30.47 -1.10
C GLY A 203 1.17 29.85 -2.49
N LEU A 204 0.32 28.82 -2.63
CA LEU A 204 0.03 28.15 -3.90
C LEU A 204 -1.16 28.78 -4.61
N TYR A 205 -0.99 29.04 -5.89
CA TYR A 205 -1.95 29.68 -6.78
C TYR A 205 -2.63 28.64 -7.67
N ASP A 206 -3.83 28.99 -8.15
CA ASP A 206 -4.60 28.23 -9.14
C ASP A 206 -4.78 26.75 -8.77
N MET A 207 -4.87 26.42 -7.48
CA MET A 207 -5.13 25.05 -7.02
C MET A 207 -6.52 24.56 -7.45
N ILE A 208 -7.41 25.45 -7.87
CA ILE A 208 -8.71 25.13 -8.47
C ILE A 208 -8.91 25.97 -9.72
N GLY A 209 -9.28 25.31 -10.82
CA GLY A 209 -9.56 25.94 -12.10
C GLY A 209 -8.32 26.24 -12.94
N ASN A 210 -8.54 27.03 -13.97
CA ASN A 210 -7.62 27.30 -15.07
C ASN A 210 -7.37 26.04 -15.92
N VAL A 211 -6.59 25.06 -15.48
CA VAL A 211 -6.42 23.76 -16.16
C VAL A 211 -6.42 22.61 -15.16
N TRP A 212 -6.92 21.46 -15.59
CA TRP A 212 -6.71 20.20 -14.89
C TRP A 212 -5.22 19.89 -14.83
N GLU A 213 -4.76 19.29 -13.73
CA GLU A 213 -3.34 19.04 -13.52
C GLU A 213 -3.03 17.56 -13.42
N TRP A 214 -2.09 17.08 -14.23
CA TRP A 214 -1.58 15.72 -14.16
C TRP A 214 -0.95 15.41 -12.80
N CYS A 215 -1.38 14.31 -12.19
CA CYS A 215 -0.72 13.68 -11.05
C CYS A 215 0.06 12.43 -11.52
N TYR A 216 0.97 11.94 -10.67
CA TYR A 216 1.72 10.71 -10.93
C TYR A 216 0.80 9.47 -10.98
N ASP A 217 -0.15 9.40 -10.06
CA ASP A 217 -0.94 8.21 -9.73
C ASP A 217 -1.79 7.71 -10.90
N TYR A 218 -1.96 6.38 -10.97
CA TYR A 218 -3.04 5.80 -11.76
C TYR A 218 -4.39 6.04 -11.09
N PHE A 219 -5.42 6.22 -11.89
CA PHE A 219 -6.77 6.43 -11.38
C PHE A 219 -7.35 5.13 -10.83
N ASN A 220 -7.81 5.19 -9.59
CA ASN A 220 -8.70 4.22 -8.99
C ASN A 220 -10.10 4.83 -8.87
N PRO A 221 -11.16 4.21 -9.44
CA PRO A 221 -12.53 4.67 -9.27
C PRO A 221 -13.01 4.53 -7.82
N ALA A 222 -12.42 3.62 -7.04
CA ALA A 222 -12.56 3.68 -5.59
C ALA A 222 -11.78 4.89 -5.08
N ASN A 223 -12.48 5.91 -4.57
CA ASN A 223 -11.91 7.03 -3.82
C ASN A 223 -11.43 6.56 -2.43
N THR A 224 -10.77 5.40 -2.36
CA THR A 224 -10.29 4.81 -1.10
C THR A 224 -8.82 5.15 -0.94
N PRO A 225 -8.47 6.00 0.04
CA PRO A 225 -7.10 6.12 0.47
C PRO A 225 -6.67 4.76 1.02
N GLN A 226 -5.71 4.12 0.37
CA GLN A 226 -5.02 3.01 1.01
C GLN A 226 -4.09 3.59 2.06
N ALA A 227 -4.26 3.07 3.25
CA ALA A 227 -3.51 3.45 4.42
C ALA A 227 -2.01 3.14 4.18
N SER A 228 -1.24 4.19 3.95
CA SER A 228 0.08 4.12 3.30
C SER A 228 0.93 5.35 3.63
N HIS A 229 2.24 5.14 3.66
CA HIS A 229 3.24 6.20 3.74
C HIS A 229 3.56 6.66 2.31
N ASN A 230 3.37 7.94 2.01
CA ASN A 230 3.52 8.51 0.67
C ASN A 230 2.75 7.70 -0.39
N PRO A 231 1.41 7.60 -0.30
CA PRO A 231 0.63 6.87 -1.30
C PRO A 231 0.91 7.43 -2.69
N THR A 232 1.22 6.51 -3.60
CA THR A 232 1.46 6.76 -5.03
C THR A 232 0.32 6.25 -5.91
N GLY A 233 -0.79 5.88 -5.28
CA GLY A 233 -1.93 5.25 -5.92
C GLY A 233 -1.60 3.82 -6.36
N PRO A 234 -2.49 3.19 -7.15
CA PRO A 234 -2.23 1.89 -7.74
C PRO A 234 -0.97 1.92 -8.62
N GLY A 235 -0.17 0.85 -8.59
CA GLY A 235 1.00 0.72 -9.46
C GLY A 235 0.67 0.69 -10.95
N ARG A 236 -0.58 0.31 -11.32
CA ARG A 236 -1.08 0.19 -12.70
C ARG A 236 -2.50 0.73 -12.86
N GLY A 237 -2.84 1.16 -14.08
CA GLY A 237 -4.20 1.57 -14.45
C GLY A 237 -4.30 1.98 -15.93
N LEU A 238 -5.52 2.19 -16.40
CA LEU A 238 -5.78 2.62 -17.78
C LEU A 238 -5.66 4.15 -17.95
N ALA A 239 -5.88 4.89 -16.87
CA ALA A 239 -5.87 6.35 -16.86
C ALA A 239 -5.06 6.89 -15.68
N ARG A 240 -4.52 8.10 -15.82
CA ARG A 240 -3.82 8.84 -14.77
C ARG A 240 -4.77 9.83 -14.12
N ILE A 241 -4.49 10.16 -12.87
CA ILE A 241 -5.29 11.14 -12.14
C ILE A 241 -5.02 12.55 -12.67
N VAL A 242 -6.11 13.33 -12.78
CA VAL A 242 -6.04 14.78 -12.92
C VAL A 242 -6.81 15.48 -11.81
N ARG A 243 -6.28 16.61 -11.35
CA ARG A 243 -6.84 17.39 -10.22
C ARG A 243 -7.11 18.85 -10.58
N GLY A 244 -7.90 19.54 -9.74
CA GLY A 244 -8.05 21.01 -9.74
C GLY A 244 -9.17 21.56 -10.63
N GLY A 245 -9.53 20.90 -11.73
CA GLY A 245 -10.51 21.45 -12.66
C GLY A 245 -9.93 22.48 -13.63
N SER A 246 -10.70 22.87 -14.63
CA SER A 246 -10.31 23.79 -15.70
C SER A 246 -11.25 24.98 -15.82
N PHE A 247 -10.93 25.92 -16.70
CA PHE A 247 -11.77 27.08 -17.03
C PHE A 247 -13.17 26.75 -17.58
N VAL A 248 -13.44 25.47 -17.91
CA VAL A 248 -14.79 24.97 -18.26
C VAL A 248 -15.35 23.97 -17.24
N SER A 249 -14.61 23.64 -16.19
CA SER A 249 -15.09 22.74 -15.14
C SER A 249 -16.24 23.39 -14.38
N THR A 250 -17.33 22.64 -14.25
CA THR A 250 -18.57 23.09 -13.64
C THR A 250 -18.47 22.99 -12.13
N THR A 251 -19.21 23.81 -11.40
CA THR A 251 -19.24 23.80 -9.92
C THR A 251 -20.38 22.95 -9.35
N SER A 252 -21.01 22.13 -10.21
CA SER A 252 -22.09 21.22 -9.84
C SER A 252 -21.59 20.06 -8.96
N GLU A 253 -22.51 19.34 -8.31
CA GLU A 253 -22.17 18.22 -7.41
C GLU A 253 -21.36 17.11 -8.09
N TRP A 254 -21.44 16.98 -9.42
CA TRP A 254 -20.68 16.03 -10.22
C TRP A 254 -19.16 16.25 -10.20
N THR A 255 -18.71 17.46 -9.86
CA THR A 255 -17.29 17.83 -9.81
C THR A 255 -16.73 17.80 -8.38
N ARG A 256 -17.46 17.20 -7.42
CA ARG A 256 -17.03 17.10 -6.01
C ARG A 256 -15.62 16.52 -5.91
N GLY A 257 -14.73 17.27 -5.26
CA GLY A 257 -13.33 16.91 -5.05
C GLY A 257 -12.35 17.28 -6.17
N TYR A 258 -12.83 17.87 -7.27
CA TYR A 258 -12.02 18.26 -8.44
C TYR A 258 -10.97 17.20 -8.79
N ARG A 259 -11.43 15.94 -8.91
CA ARG A 259 -10.63 14.75 -9.20
C ARG A 259 -11.26 13.99 -10.35
N SER A 260 -10.47 13.69 -11.37
CA SER A 260 -10.90 12.92 -12.53
C SER A 260 -9.74 12.09 -13.08
N SER A 261 -9.91 11.51 -14.27
CA SER A 261 -8.92 10.67 -14.91
C SER A 261 -8.87 10.86 -16.40
N ILE A 262 -7.68 10.80 -16.98
CA ILE A 262 -7.47 10.88 -18.42
C ILE A 262 -6.43 9.83 -18.82
N GLU A 263 -6.61 9.17 -19.97
CA GLU A 263 -5.60 8.26 -20.52
C GLU A 263 -4.27 9.00 -20.75
N PRO A 264 -3.11 8.39 -20.43
CA PRO A 264 -1.83 9.09 -20.42
C PRO A 264 -1.39 9.64 -21.78
N ASP A 265 -1.87 9.06 -22.88
CA ASP A 265 -1.58 9.48 -24.26
C ASP A 265 -2.54 10.55 -24.80
N TYR A 266 -3.62 10.84 -24.07
CA TYR A 266 -4.65 11.77 -24.54
C TYR A 266 -4.23 13.23 -24.33
N LYS A 267 -4.40 14.04 -25.37
CA LYS A 267 -4.20 15.49 -25.32
C LYS A 267 -5.53 16.21 -25.12
N SER A 268 -5.55 17.14 -24.16
CA SER A 268 -6.73 17.92 -23.82
C SER A 268 -6.36 19.38 -23.66
N ARG A 269 -7.10 20.27 -24.32
CA ARG A 269 -6.94 21.74 -24.19
C ARG A 269 -7.24 22.29 -22.79
N PHE A 270 -7.66 21.41 -21.88
CA PHE A 270 -8.06 21.72 -20.52
C PHE A 270 -7.09 21.13 -19.50
N THR A 271 -6.03 20.44 -19.93
CA THR A 271 -5.14 19.68 -19.06
C THR A 271 -3.71 20.13 -19.23
N GLY A 272 -3.11 20.57 -18.12
CA GLY A 272 -1.72 20.92 -17.93
C GLY A 272 -1.14 20.18 -16.74
N PHE A 273 -0.15 20.78 -16.08
CA PHE A 273 0.45 20.21 -14.87
C PHE A 273 1.21 21.26 -14.07
N ARG A 274 1.59 20.88 -12.84
CA ARG A 274 2.62 21.54 -12.05
C ARG A 274 3.64 20.52 -11.60
N VAL A 275 4.84 20.98 -11.26
CA VAL A 275 5.95 20.12 -10.85
C VAL A 275 6.18 20.17 -9.33
N CYS A 276 6.75 19.11 -8.80
CA CYS A 276 7.20 18.99 -7.42
C CYS A 276 8.56 18.29 -7.34
N ARG A 277 9.17 18.31 -6.15
CA ARG A 277 10.42 17.62 -5.83
C ARG A 277 10.31 17.00 -4.44
N THR A 278 10.86 15.81 -4.27
CA THR A 278 10.94 15.18 -2.95
C THR A 278 12.03 15.86 -2.12
N VAL A 279 11.73 16.19 -0.86
CA VAL A 279 12.73 16.64 0.13
C VAL A 279 12.99 15.51 1.12
N GLU A 280 11.92 14.89 1.63
CA GLU A 280 11.99 13.75 2.53
C GLU A 280 11.16 12.59 1.93
N PRO A 281 11.79 11.53 1.40
CA PRO A 281 11.08 10.45 0.72
C PRO A 281 10.33 9.51 1.68
N ASN A 282 10.64 9.58 2.97
CA ASN A 282 9.96 8.80 4.01
C ASN A 282 8.90 9.70 4.67
N GLY A 283 7.66 9.23 4.76
CA GLY A 283 6.62 9.92 5.53
C GLY A 283 7.02 10.00 7.00
N VAL A 284 6.92 11.18 7.61
CA VAL A 284 7.09 11.31 9.06
C VAL A 284 5.82 10.75 9.69
N LEU A 285 5.92 9.55 10.26
CA LEU A 285 4.93 9.07 11.22
C LEU A 285 4.83 10.12 12.34
N PRO A 286 3.62 10.55 12.73
CA PRO A 286 3.50 11.44 13.86
C PRO A 286 4.15 10.76 15.08
N ALA A 287 4.72 11.55 15.99
CA ALA A 287 5.31 11.08 17.25
C ALA A 287 4.33 10.28 18.15
N ALA A 288 3.10 10.02 17.68
CA ALA A 288 2.07 9.21 18.31
C ALA A 288 2.36 7.70 18.36
N HIS A 289 3.44 7.18 17.74
CA HIS A 289 3.89 5.81 18.04
C HIS A 289 4.65 5.65 19.36
N GLN A 290 4.67 6.69 20.19
CA GLN A 290 5.02 6.62 21.61
C GLN A 290 3.84 6.94 22.54
N ASP A 291 2.67 7.26 22.00
CA ASP A 291 1.44 7.41 22.79
C ASP A 291 0.79 6.02 22.95
N ALA A 292 0.56 5.58 24.18
CA ALA A 292 -0.11 4.31 24.47
C ALA A 292 -1.46 4.15 23.75
N LYS A 293 -2.05 5.25 23.26
CA LYS A 293 -3.25 5.26 22.41
C LYS A 293 -3.14 4.46 21.12
N TRP A 294 -1.95 4.30 20.50
CA TRP A 294 -1.86 3.50 19.26
C TRP A 294 -2.29 2.04 19.50
N PHE A 295 -2.10 1.55 20.74
CA PHE A 295 -2.42 0.19 21.14
C PHE A 295 -3.90 0.03 21.55
N GLU A 296 -4.62 1.13 21.77
CA GLU A 296 -6.01 1.11 22.24
C GLU A 296 -6.94 0.21 21.40
N PRO A 297 -6.87 0.19 20.05
CA PRO A 297 -7.70 -0.70 19.24
C PRO A 297 -7.47 -2.19 19.48
N TYR A 298 -6.30 -2.56 20.01
CA TYR A 298 -5.88 -3.94 20.28
C TYR A 298 -6.10 -4.36 21.74
N ASN A 299 -6.69 -3.48 22.55
CA ASN A 299 -6.87 -3.68 23.97
C ASN A 299 -8.25 -3.23 24.46
N GLN A 300 -9.29 -3.70 23.76
CA GLN A 300 -10.69 -3.43 24.10
C GLN A 300 -11.42 -4.73 24.49
N PRO A 301 -11.08 -5.35 25.64
CA PRO A 301 -11.83 -6.50 26.12
C PRO A 301 -13.28 -6.09 26.43
N PRO A 302 -14.28 -6.88 25.99
CA PRO A 302 -15.67 -6.66 26.39
C PRO A 302 -15.84 -6.93 27.89
N VAL A 303 -16.93 -6.43 28.45
CA VAL A 303 -17.25 -6.59 29.88
C VAL A 303 -17.19 -8.06 30.29
N GLY A 304 -16.44 -8.36 31.35
CA GLY A 304 -16.22 -9.72 31.87
C GLY A 304 -14.95 -10.41 31.34
N TYR A 305 -14.26 -9.81 30.38
CA TYR A 305 -13.03 -10.33 29.78
C TYR A 305 -11.79 -9.46 30.04
N GLU A 306 -11.88 -8.46 30.92
CA GLU A 306 -10.83 -7.46 31.15
C GLU A 306 -9.52 -8.08 31.69
N SER A 307 -9.65 -9.09 32.54
CA SER A 307 -8.51 -9.85 33.09
C SER A 307 -8.77 -11.35 33.24
N SER A 308 -9.95 -11.81 32.80
CA SER A 308 -10.39 -13.19 32.94
C SER A 308 -9.58 -14.11 32.03
N THR A 309 -9.11 -15.22 32.57
CA THR A 309 -8.44 -16.31 31.84
C THR A 309 -9.35 -17.53 31.65
N GLY A 310 -10.62 -17.42 32.01
CA GLY A 310 -11.57 -18.54 31.94
C GLY A 310 -11.08 -19.75 32.73
N SER A 311 -11.15 -20.93 32.11
CA SER A 311 -10.67 -22.20 32.69
C SER A 311 -9.21 -22.53 32.34
N LEU A 312 -8.48 -21.63 31.68
CA LEU A 312 -7.10 -21.89 31.25
C LEU A 312 -6.17 -22.05 32.45
N SER A 313 -5.23 -22.98 32.32
CA SER A 313 -4.19 -23.20 33.32
C SER A 313 -3.27 -21.98 33.45
N SER A 314 -2.81 -21.67 34.67
CA SER A 314 -1.92 -20.54 34.89
C SER A 314 -0.52 -20.81 34.33
N LEU A 315 -0.09 -19.99 33.37
CA LEU A 315 1.29 -20.02 32.86
C LEU A 315 2.31 -19.67 33.95
N LEU A 316 1.93 -18.81 34.90
CA LEU A 316 2.82 -18.29 35.94
C LEU A 316 2.71 -19.02 37.28
N ALA A 317 2.09 -20.20 37.32
CA ALA A 317 2.05 -21.01 38.54
C ALA A 317 3.48 -21.33 39.03
N GLY A 318 3.88 -20.72 40.15
CA GLY A 318 5.24 -20.85 40.69
C GLY A 318 6.32 -20.09 39.91
N VAL A 319 5.96 -19.11 39.08
CA VAL A 319 6.88 -18.27 38.30
C VAL A 319 6.61 -16.80 38.61
N SER A 320 7.64 -16.10 39.06
CA SER A 320 7.59 -14.69 39.51
C SER A 320 8.57 -13.78 38.78
N SER A 321 9.45 -14.34 37.93
CA SER A 321 10.47 -13.59 37.19
C SER A 321 10.65 -14.10 35.77
N ALA A 322 11.20 -13.26 34.89
CA ALA A 322 11.58 -13.65 33.53
C ALA A 322 12.60 -14.82 33.50
N SER A 323 13.48 -14.91 34.50
CA SER A 323 14.44 -16.00 34.64
C SER A 323 13.77 -17.34 34.95
N GLU A 324 12.79 -17.34 35.87
CA GLU A 324 11.99 -18.53 36.17
C GLU A 324 11.09 -18.92 35.00
N TRP A 325 10.56 -17.93 34.27
CA TRP A 325 9.79 -18.17 33.06
C TRP A 325 10.61 -18.89 31.99
N LYS A 326 11.91 -18.56 31.83
CA LYS A 326 12.78 -19.26 30.87
C LYS A 326 12.83 -20.79 31.10
N ASN A 327 12.84 -21.23 32.36
CA ASN A 327 12.80 -22.64 32.70
C ASN A 327 11.43 -23.26 32.39
N ARG A 328 10.34 -22.56 32.75
CA ARG A 328 8.96 -22.99 32.44
C ARG A 328 8.72 -23.09 30.93
N ARG A 329 9.18 -22.08 30.17
CA ARG A 329 9.13 -22.02 28.70
C ARG A 329 9.80 -23.24 28.08
N SER A 330 11.01 -23.59 28.53
CA SER A 330 11.75 -24.76 28.03
C SER A 330 10.98 -26.06 28.26
N ALA A 331 10.30 -26.20 29.41
CA ALA A 331 9.47 -27.36 29.70
C ALA A 331 8.19 -27.42 28.85
N LEU A 332 7.55 -26.26 28.61
CA LEU A 332 6.39 -26.14 27.72
C LEU A 332 6.75 -26.44 26.27
N GLU A 333 7.86 -25.90 25.78
CA GLU A 333 8.38 -26.15 24.44
C GLU A 333 8.66 -27.65 24.25
N ALA A 334 9.37 -28.28 25.19
CA ALA A 334 9.61 -29.72 25.15
C ALA A 334 8.31 -30.55 25.22
N LYS A 335 7.29 -30.08 25.96
CA LYS A 335 5.97 -30.71 25.98
C LYS A 335 5.33 -30.67 24.59
N TRP A 336 5.23 -29.48 24.00
CA TRP A 336 4.58 -29.32 22.70
C TRP A 336 5.33 -29.99 21.56
N LEU A 337 6.67 -29.97 21.54
CA LEU A 337 7.45 -30.70 20.55
C LEU A 337 7.18 -32.22 20.61
N ARG A 338 6.95 -32.78 21.80
CA ARG A 338 6.52 -34.19 21.92
C ARG A 338 5.10 -34.42 21.41
N LEU A 339 4.18 -33.47 21.61
CA LEU A 339 2.80 -33.56 21.13
C LEU A 339 2.71 -33.43 19.60
N LEU A 340 3.52 -32.56 19.02
CA LEU A 340 3.59 -32.32 17.57
C LEU A 340 4.35 -33.43 16.85
N GLY A 341 5.39 -33.98 17.50
CA GLY A 341 6.40 -34.78 16.84
C GLY A 341 7.14 -33.98 15.76
N ALA A 342 8.05 -34.64 15.06
CA ALA A 342 8.79 -34.06 13.96
C ALA A 342 9.18 -35.16 12.96
N PRO A 343 9.49 -34.81 11.71
CA PRO A 343 10.17 -35.71 10.78
C PRO A 343 11.51 -36.20 11.36
N ASP A 344 11.78 -37.51 11.30
CA ASP A 344 13.08 -38.08 11.70
C ASP A 344 14.08 -37.98 10.54
N ILE A 345 14.52 -36.75 10.28
CA ILE A 345 15.35 -36.41 9.13
C ILE A 345 16.58 -35.65 9.61
N LYS A 346 17.76 -36.07 9.14
CA LYS A 346 18.98 -35.30 9.32
C LYS A 346 18.91 -34.01 8.51
N VAL A 347 18.90 -32.87 9.21
CA VAL A 347 18.89 -31.54 8.58
C VAL A 347 20.13 -31.37 7.70
N SER A 348 19.91 -30.96 6.45
CA SER A 348 20.95 -30.56 5.51
C SER A 348 20.80 -29.06 5.20
N GLY A 349 21.78 -28.47 4.51
CA GLY A 349 21.71 -27.05 4.12
C GLY A 349 20.48 -26.78 3.23
N PRO A 350 19.85 -25.60 3.32
CA PRO A 350 18.65 -25.30 2.56
C PRO A 350 18.94 -25.32 1.06
N ALA A 351 18.10 -26.00 0.30
CA ALA A 351 18.17 -26.06 -1.15
C ALA A 351 16.86 -25.53 -1.76
N ALA A 352 16.97 -24.71 -2.80
CA ALA A 352 15.82 -24.20 -3.53
C ALA A 352 16.09 -24.22 -5.04
N ARG A 353 15.05 -24.42 -5.83
CA ARG A 353 15.08 -24.47 -7.30
C ARG A 353 14.13 -23.41 -7.85
N LEU A 354 14.66 -22.49 -8.66
CA LEU A 354 13.84 -21.51 -9.36
C LEU A 354 12.98 -22.20 -10.42
N ILE A 355 11.69 -21.90 -10.44
CA ILE A 355 10.72 -22.34 -11.45
C ILE A 355 10.54 -21.22 -12.47
N GLU A 356 10.16 -20.04 -11.98
CA GLU A 356 9.82 -18.89 -12.81
C GLU A 356 10.20 -17.59 -12.10
N THR A 357 10.60 -16.59 -12.87
CA THR A 357 10.71 -15.21 -12.39
C THR A 357 9.60 -14.39 -13.01
N VAL A 358 8.78 -13.77 -12.17
CA VAL A 358 7.73 -12.84 -12.59
C VAL A 358 8.15 -11.44 -12.23
N THR A 359 8.24 -10.59 -13.25
CA THR A 359 8.48 -9.16 -13.04
C THR A 359 7.15 -8.46 -12.99
N ASP A 360 6.91 -7.74 -11.89
CA ASP A 360 5.84 -6.78 -11.74
C ASP A 360 6.46 -5.37 -11.63
N GLN A 361 5.64 -4.32 -11.70
CA GLN A 361 6.15 -2.95 -11.63
C GLN A 361 6.78 -2.64 -10.26
N ASN A 362 6.24 -3.25 -9.20
CA ASN A 362 6.61 -2.93 -7.82
C ASN A 362 7.47 -4.00 -7.13
N TYR A 363 7.62 -5.17 -7.76
CA TYR A 363 8.45 -6.25 -7.22
C TYR A 363 8.95 -7.21 -8.32
N THR A 364 10.02 -7.93 -8.01
CA THR A 364 10.45 -9.12 -8.74
C THR A 364 10.09 -10.36 -7.92
N GLY A 365 9.17 -11.17 -8.43
CA GLY A 365 8.72 -12.42 -7.83
C GLY A 365 9.53 -13.61 -8.33
N LYS A 366 9.95 -14.51 -7.44
CA LYS A 366 10.58 -15.78 -7.77
C LYS A 366 9.70 -16.92 -7.27
N LEU A 367 9.12 -17.66 -8.20
CA LEU A 367 8.44 -18.92 -7.90
C LEU A 367 9.47 -20.02 -7.80
N MET A 368 9.50 -20.72 -6.68
CA MET A 368 10.56 -21.69 -6.37
C MET A 368 9.99 -22.95 -5.73
N TYR A 369 10.74 -24.05 -5.87
CA TYR A 369 10.63 -25.23 -5.01
C TYR A 369 11.69 -25.13 -3.91
N LEU A 370 11.27 -25.24 -2.65
CA LEU A 370 12.11 -25.32 -1.46
C LEU A 370 12.18 -26.77 -0.98
N GLN A 371 13.38 -27.32 -0.83
CA GLN A 371 13.54 -28.67 -0.28
C GLN A 371 13.19 -28.66 1.21
N VAL A 372 12.16 -29.41 1.59
CA VAL A 372 11.76 -29.59 2.99
C VAL A 372 12.14 -30.96 3.54
N GLU A 373 12.22 -31.98 2.69
CA GLU A 373 12.76 -33.29 3.00
C GLU A 373 13.66 -33.76 1.84
N PRO A 374 14.50 -34.80 1.99
CA PRO A 374 15.41 -35.22 0.93
C PRO A 374 14.75 -35.37 -0.45
N ASP A 375 13.55 -35.96 -0.50
CA ASP A 375 12.81 -36.18 -1.74
C ASP A 375 11.56 -35.29 -1.88
N TRP A 376 11.31 -34.38 -0.94
CA TRP A 376 10.09 -33.55 -0.89
C TRP A 376 10.42 -32.05 -0.95
N TRP A 377 9.74 -31.35 -1.84
CA TRP A 377 9.92 -29.93 -2.17
C TRP A 377 8.60 -29.16 -2.09
N GLU A 378 8.56 -28.11 -1.28
CA GLU A 378 7.41 -27.21 -1.16
C GLU A 378 7.48 -26.04 -2.12
N LYS A 379 6.33 -25.60 -2.62
CA LYS A 379 6.27 -24.41 -3.48
C LYS A 379 6.27 -23.15 -2.61
N ILE A 380 7.16 -22.23 -2.94
CA ILE A 380 7.24 -20.89 -2.31
C ILE A 380 7.25 -19.81 -3.39
N PHE A 381 6.77 -18.62 -3.05
CA PHE A 381 6.86 -17.44 -3.89
C PHE A 381 7.47 -16.29 -3.11
N ILE A 382 8.68 -15.86 -3.53
CA ILE A 382 9.43 -14.79 -2.89
C ILE A 382 9.27 -13.52 -3.73
N MET A 383 8.63 -12.50 -3.17
CA MET A 383 8.37 -11.21 -3.79
C MET A 383 9.36 -10.18 -3.26
N MET A 384 10.33 -9.81 -4.09
CA MET A 384 11.37 -8.83 -3.76
C MET A 384 10.92 -7.43 -4.20
N PRO A 385 10.77 -6.46 -3.29
CA PRO A 385 10.30 -5.13 -3.65
C PRO A 385 11.31 -4.43 -4.58
N SER A 386 10.83 -3.75 -5.62
CA SER A 386 11.68 -3.05 -6.59
C SER A 386 12.38 -1.82 -5.97
N ASN A 387 11.76 -1.22 -4.95
CA ASN A 387 12.27 -0.05 -4.23
C ASN A 387 12.14 -0.25 -2.71
N PRO A 388 13.02 -1.04 -2.09
CA PRO A 388 12.97 -1.25 -0.64
C PRO A 388 13.27 0.06 0.11
N SER A 389 12.63 0.23 1.27
CA SER A 389 12.83 1.37 2.16
C SER A 389 14.06 1.23 3.06
N THR A 390 14.59 0.01 3.23
CA THR A 390 15.78 -0.30 4.04
C THR A 390 16.60 -1.40 3.38
N ASN A 391 17.89 -1.50 3.71
CA ASN A 391 18.78 -2.59 3.31
C ASN A 391 19.68 -2.96 4.50
N PRO A 392 19.69 -4.23 4.98
CA PRO A 392 18.87 -5.36 4.52
C PRO A 392 17.35 -5.16 4.73
N ILE A 393 16.54 -5.92 4.00
CA ILE A 393 15.09 -5.72 3.86
C ILE A 393 14.32 -6.64 4.83
N PRO A 394 13.39 -6.12 5.65
CA PRO A 394 12.54 -6.95 6.50
C PRO A 394 11.66 -7.90 5.68
N VAL A 395 11.33 -9.04 6.28
CA VAL A 395 10.55 -10.11 5.65
C VAL A 395 9.16 -10.20 6.26
N VAL A 396 8.15 -10.50 5.45
CA VAL A 396 6.83 -10.96 5.91
C VAL A 396 6.52 -12.30 5.25
N ILE A 397 6.45 -13.36 6.07
CA ILE A 397 6.05 -14.70 5.64
C ILE A 397 4.53 -14.82 5.69
N VAL A 398 3.94 -15.42 4.66
CA VAL A 398 2.49 -15.59 4.52
C VAL A 398 2.16 -17.04 4.18
N PRO A 399 2.00 -17.92 5.18
CA PRO A 399 1.55 -19.29 4.95
C PRO A 399 0.06 -19.36 4.56
N PHE A 400 -0.25 -20.21 3.58
CA PHE A 400 -1.65 -20.50 3.19
C PHE A 400 -1.78 -21.84 2.46
N TYR A 401 -2.98 -22.14 1.94
CA TYR A 401 -3.26 -23.36 1.16
C TYR A 401 -2.45 -23.44 -0.14
N ASP A 402 -2.17 -22.27 -0.72
CA ASP A 402 -1.49 -22.07 -2.00
C ASP A 402 -0.58 -20.83 -1.91
N VAL A 403 0.25 -20.59 -2.94
CA VAL A 403 1.13 -19.41 -2.99
C VAL A 403 0.52 -18.24 -3.78
N ASP A 404 -0.55 -18.49 -4.52
CA ASP A 404 -1.16 -17.59 -5.49
C ASP A 404 -2.10 -16.60 -4.78
N THR A 405 -2.92 -17.09 -3.84
CA THR A 405 -3.88 -16.33 -3.03
C THR A 405 -3.18 -15.27 -2.17
N PRO A 406 -2.14 -15.60 -1.36
CA PRO A 406 -1.36 -14.59 -0.67
C PRO A 406 -0.69 -13.58 -1.61
N ALA A 407 -0.25 -14.04 -2.80
CA ALA A 407 0.44 -13.22 -3.78
C ALA A 407 -0.51 -12.33 -4.61
N GLY A 408 -1.83 -12.53 -4.51
CA GLY A 408 -2.83 -11.82 -5.31
C GLY A 408 -2.69 -12.06 -6.81
N ARG A 409 -2.13 -13.20 -7.19
CA ARG A 409 -1.79 -13.51 -8.58
C ARG A 409 -1.87 -15.01 -8.81
N ASN A 410 -2.67 -15.40 -9.80
CA ASN A 410 -2.66 -16.76 -10.31
C ASN A 410 -1.34 -17.01 -11.07
N MET A 411 -0.52 -17.89 -10.53
CA MET A 411 0.79 -18.31 -11.04
C MET A 411 0.71 -19.73 -11.62
N SER A 412 -0.50 -20.14 -12.02
CA SER A 412 -0.87 -21.49 -12.44
C SER A 412 -0.83 -22.53 -11.32
N GLY A 413 -0.99 -22.09 -10.06
CA GLY A 413 -1.19 -22.97 -8.90
C GLY A 413 -2.44 -23.85 -9.06
N ARG A 414 -2.47 -24.97 -8.32
CA ARG A 414 -3.51 -26.01 -8.42
C ARG A 414 -4.92 -25.45 -8.27
N GLU A 415 -5.09 -24.49 -7.36
CA GLU A 415 -6.34 -23.78 -7.12
C GLU A 415 -6.00 -22.36 -6.64
N PHE A 416 -6.51 -21.34 -7.35
CA PHE A 416 -6.45 -19.95 -6.90
C PHE A 416 -7.80 -19.64 -6.25
N MET A 417 -7.81 -19.41 -4.94
CA MET A 417 -9.05 -19.12 -4.25
C MET A 417 -9.54 -17.71 -4.65
N PRO A 418 -10.80 -17.57 -5.12
CA PRO A 418 -11.34 -16.29 -5.55
C PRO A 418 -11.51 -15.30 -4.37
N ILE A 419 -11.77 -14.05 -4.73
CA ILE A 419 -11.78 -12.83 -3.90
C ILE A 419 -12.51 -13.08 -2.56
N GLY A 420 -11.75 -12.97 -1.47
CA GLY A 420 -12.23 -13.08 -0.09
C GLY A 420 -11.10 -13.28 0.92
N VAL A 421 -9.98 -13.88 0.50
CA VAL A 421 -8.74 -13.93 1.28
C VAL A 421 -7.85 -12.81 0.76
N ASP A 422 -7.59 -11.80 1.59
CA ASP A 422 -6.76 -10.68 1.18
C ASP A 422 -5.32 -11.12 0.92
N SER A 423 -4.72 -10.53 -0.11
CA SER A 423 -3.40 -10.91 -0.62
C SER A 423 -2.30 -10.32 0.27
N PHE A 424 -2.16 -10.82 1.51
CA PHE A 424 -1.22 -10.27 2.50
C PHE A 424 0.22 -10.21 2.00
N ALA A 425 0.67 -11.16 1.17
CA ALA A 425 2.03 -11.10 0.61
C ALA A 425 2.15 -9.95 -0.41
N TYR A 426 1.12 -9.78 -1.25
CA TYR A 426 1.05 -8.62 -2.14
C TYR A 426 1.06 -7.30 -1.35
N MET A 427 0.22 -7.17 -0.31
CA MET A 427 0.19 -5.99 0.54
C MET A 427 1.55 -5.71 1.22
N ALA A 428 2.21 -6.75 1.73
CA ALA A 428 3.50 -6.61 2.38
C ALA A 428 4.59 -6.15 1.41
N VAL A 429 4.64 -6.69 0.18
CA VAL A 429 5.64 -6.23 -0.79
C VAL A 429 5.40 -4.79 -1.24
N GLN A 430 4.14 -4.34 -1.33
CA GLN A 430 3.82 -2.92 -1.58
C GLN A 430 4.31 -2.00 -0.45
N LYS A 431 4.44 -2.52 0.78
CA LYS A 431 4.99 -1.81 1.94
C LYS A 431 6.52 -1.89 2.04
N GLY A 432 7.18 -2.48 1.05
CA GLY A 432 8.65 -2.54 0.96
C GLY A 432 9.30 -3.71 1.70
N TYR A 433 8.51 -4.71 2.11
CA TYR A 433 9.03 -5.96 2.69
C TYR A 433 9.37 -6.97 1.59
N ILE A 434 10.31 -7.87 1.85
CA ILE A 434 10.36 -9.15 1.14
C ILE A 434 9.13 -9.94 1.59
N ALA A 435 8.19 -10.20 0.69
CA ALA A 435 7.02 -11.00 1.02
C ALA A 435 7.20 -12.44 0.54
N VAL A 436 6.86 -13.42 1.38
CA VAL A 436 7.12 -14.82 1.09
C VAL A 436 5.85 -15.63 1.29
N ALA A 437 5.19 -16.01 0.19
CA ALA A 437 4.07 -16.93 0.25
C ALA A 437 4.61 -18.38 0.31
N ILE A 438 4.11 -19.17 1.23
CA ILE A 438 4.46 -20.59 1.35
C ILE A 438 3.21 -21.44 1.48
N ARG A 439 3.21 -22.54 0.73
CA ARG A 439 2.15 -23.54 0.76
C ARG A 439 2.27 -24.43 2.00
N TRP A 440 1.13 -24.90 2.51
CA TRP A 440 1.11 -26.04 3.41
C TRP A 440 1.31 -27.37 2.67
N TYR A 441 1.82 -28.40 3.37
CA TYR A 441 2.19 -29.69 2.78
C TYR A 441 1.02 -30.46 2.12
N GLY A 442 -0.22 -30.21 2.55
CA GLY A 442 -1.40 -30.99 2.16
C GLY A 442 -1.80 -30.81 0.68
N GLU A 443 -1.14 -29.89 0.00
CA GLU A 443 -1.52 -29.45 -1.33
C GLU A 443 -0.41 -29.69 -2.37
N SER A 444 0.76 -30.14 -1.93
CA SER A 444 2.03 -29.96 -2.63
C SER A 444 2.27 -30.87 -3.84
N TYR A 445 1.63 -32.05 -3.88
CA TYR A 445 1.91 -33.08 -4.90
C TYR A 445 0.67 -33.57 -5.67
N GLY A 446 -0.42 -32.80 -5.65
CA GLY A 446 -1.64 -33.14 -6.39
C GLY A 446 -2.52 -34.21 -5.72
N GLU A 447 -2.16 -34.61 -4.51
CA GLU A 447 -2.93 -35.43 -3.57
C GLU A 447 -4.10 -34.60 -3.00
N TRP A 448 -5.22 -35.22 -2.65
CA TRP A 448 -6.21 -34.62 -1.76
C TRP A 448 -5.74 -34.67 -0.30
N TYR A 449 -6.38 -33.91 0.58
CA TYR A 449 -5.90 -33.71 1.96
C TYR A 449 -5.71 -35.04 2.71
N SER A 450 -6.63 -35.99 2.55
CA SER A 450 -6.55 -37.31 3.19
C SER A 450 -5.36 -38.13 2.69
N GLU A 451 -5.05 -38.07 1.40
CA GLU A 451 -3.92 -38.77 0.78
C GLU A 451 -2.60 -38.14 1.23
N ALA A 452 -2.51 -36.81 1.25
CA ALA A 452 -1.32 -36.09 1.73
C ALA A 452 -1.06 -36.37 3.22
N VAL A 453 -2.10 -36.39 4.05
CA VAL A 453 -2.00 -36.75 5.47
C VAL A 453 -1.61 -38.21 5.65
N ALA A 454 -2.19 -39.13 4.88
CA ALA A 454 -1.82 -40.55 4.93
C ALA A 454 -0.35 -40.75 4.54
N ASN A 455 0.12 -40.09 3.48
CA ASN A 455 1.51 -40.12 3.04
C ASN A 455 2.46 -39.52 4.09
N LEU A 456 2.08 -38.41 4.74
CA LEU A 456 2.84 -37.87 5.87
C LEU A 456 2.93 -38.91 7.00
N LYS A 457 1.82 -39.56 7.37
CA LYS A 457 1.79 -40.56 8.44
C LYS A 457 2.57 -41.83 8.12
N LEU A 458 2.60 -42.27 6.87
CA LEU A 458 3.42 -43.41 6.45
C LEU A 458 4.92 -43.11 6.55
N ARG A 459 5.32 -41.88 6.20
CA ARG A 459 6.72 -41.44 6.25
C ARG A 459 7.16 -41.09 7.68
N HIS A 460 6.30 -40.41 8.43
CA HIS A 460 6.58 -39.86 9.75
C HIS A 460 5.41 -40.18 10.72
N PRO A 461 5.30 -41.44 11.21
CA PRO A 461 4.13 -41.89 11.99
C PRO A 461 3.83 -41.06 13.25
N GLN A 462 4.87 -40.49 13.85
CA GLN A 462 4.78 -39.70 15.08
C GLN A 462 4.59 -38.20 14.83
N CYS A 463 4.60 -37.75 13.57
CA CYS A 463 4.47 -36.33 13.22
C CYS A 463 3.01 -35.97 12.93
N THR A 464 2.51 -34.92 13.57
CA THR A 464 1.21 -34.31 13.25
C THR A 464 1.36 -33.38 12.04
N GLY A 465 0.24 -32.96 11.43
CA GLY A 465 0.33 -32.01 10.32
C GLY A 465 0.85 -30.63 10.75
N LEU A 466 0.52 -30.21 11.97
CA LEU A 466 1.12 -28.99 12.56
C LEU A 466 2.61 -29.18 12.89
N GLY A 467 3.03 -30.38 13.30
CA GLY A 467 4.45 -30.72 13.46
C GLY A 467 5.21 -30.66 12.13
N LYS A 468 4.60 -31.17 11.05
CA LYS A 468 5.14 -31.03 9.69
C LYS A 468 5.25 -29.58 9.26
N TRP A 469 4.24 -28.76 9.57
CA TRP A 469 4.31 -27.34 9.28
C TRP A 469 5.44 -26.63 10.06
N VAL A 470 5.60 -26.89 11.36
CA VAL A 470 6.72 -26.32 12.14
C VAL A 470 8.06 -26.64 11.50
N TRP A 471 8.24 -27.88 11.03
CA TRP A 471 9.42 -28.30 10.28
C TRP A 471 9.60 -27.51 8.96
N ASP A 472 8.55 -27.35 8.16
CA ASP A 472 8.61 -26.62 6.89
C ASP A 472 8.93 -25.14 7.10
N ALA A 473 8.36 -24.52 8.12
CA ALA A 473 8.65 -23.15 8.51
C ALA A 473 10.13 -22.98 8.88
N HIS A 474 10.72 -23.91 9.64
CA HIS A 474 12.16 -23.89 9.93
C HIS A 474 13.01 -23.97 8.66
N ARG A 475 12.64 -24.84 7.71
CA ARG A 475 13.33 -24.98 6.42
C ARG A 475 13.22 -23.72 5.57
N LEU A 476 12.06 -23.06 5.58
CA LEU A 476 11.88 -21.78 4.91
C LEU A 476 12.79 -20.71 5.50
N ILE A 477 12.81 -20.57 6.83
CA ILE A 477 13.62 -19.54 7.49
C ILE A 477 15.12 -19.82 7.29
N ASP A 478 15.55 -21.09 7.29
CA ASP A 478 16.92 -21.46 6.93
C ASP A 478 17.28 -20.97 5.52
N HIS A 479 16.39 -21.15 4.54
CA HIS A 479 16.60 -20.64 3.20
C HIS A 479 16.67 -19.11 3.16
N LEU A 480 15.75 -18.41 3.84
CA LEU A 480 15.77 -16.95 3.93
C LEU A 480 17.06 -16.42 4.55
N TYR A 481 17.65 -17.14 5.52
CA TYR A 481 18.93 -16.77 6.12
C TYR A 481 20.11 -16.87 5.14
N THR A 482 19.98 -17.63 4.05
CA THR A 482 21.00 -17.67 2.99
C THR A 482 20.93 -16.48 2.04
N MET A 483 19.83 -15.73 2.04
CA MET A 483 19.64 -14.58 1.16
C MET A 483 20.31 -13.33 1.77
N PRO A 484 21.26 -12.68 1.07
CA PRO A 484 21.94 -11.49 1.58
C PRO A 484 21.03 -10.27 1.72
N GLU A 485 19.90 -10.24 1.00
CA GLU A 485 18.93 -9.16 1.04
C GLU A 485 18.03 -9.20 2.29
N VAL A 486 17.96 -10.33 2.99
CA VAL A 486 17.06 -10.54 4.13
C VAL A 486 17.61 -9.90 5.40
N ASP A 487 16.81 -9.05 6.03
CA ASP A 487 17.06 -8.59 7.38
C ASP A 487 16.68 -9.67 8.39
N ARG A 488 17.70 -10.38 8.87
CA ARG A 488 17.57 -11.49 9.80
C ARG A 488 17.02 -11.08 11.17
N MET A 489 16.99 -9.79 11.49
CA MET A 489 16.48 -9.25 12.76
C MET A 489 15.01 -8.82 12.67
N ARG A 490 14.41 -8.80 11.46
CA ARG A 490 13.06 -8.29 11.24
C ARG A 490 12.30 -9.22 10.30
N ILE A 491 11.79 -10.32 10.86
CA ILE A 491 11.01 -11.34 10.14
C ILE A 491 9.62 -11.43 10.77
N GLY A 492 8.61 -10.91 10.08
CA GLY A 492 7.21 -11.09 10.43
C GLY A 492 6.62 -12.36 9.83
N ILE A 493 5.54 -12.84 10.45
CA ILE A 493 4.65 -13.84 9.87
C ILE A 493 3.19 -13.43 10.05
N ILE A 494 2.39 -13.60 9.01
CA ILE A 494 0.94 -13.37 9.03
C ILE A 494 0.23 -14.47 8.26
N GLY A 495 -0.87 -14.99 8.80
CA GLY A 495 -1.72 -15.87 8.04
C GLY A 495 -3.18 -15.78 8.47
N HIS A 496 -4.06 -16.25 7.58
CA HIS A 496 -5.50 -16.31 7.79
C HIS A 496 -6.00 -17.77 7.83
N SER A 497 -6.97 -18.08 8.68
CA SER A 497 -7.57 -19.41 8.81
C SER A 497 -6.52 -20.50 9.11
N LEU A 498 -6.36 -21.52 8.26
CA LEU A 498 -5.22 -22.46 8.31
C LEU A 498 -3.88 -21.73 8.43
N GLY A 499 -3.67 -20.68 7.63
CA GLY A 499 -2.48 -19.84 7.66
C GLY A 499 -2.24 -19.17 9.02
N ALA A 500 -3.30 -18.83 9.77
CA ALA A 500 -3.17 -18.25 11.11
C ALA A 500 -2.66 -19.28 12.12
N LYS A 501 -3.18 -20.52 12.06
CA LYS A 501 -2.64 -21.64 12.85
C LYS A 501 -1.18 -21.89 12.48
N MET A 502 -0.86 -21.85 11.20
CA MET A 502 0.53 -21.95 10.73
C MET A 502 1.41 -20.82 11.31
N ALA A 503 0.97 -19.57 11.25
CA ALA A 503 1.70 -18.44 11.82
C ALA A 503 1.97 -18.60 13.33
N LEU A 504 0.96 -19.00 14.11
CA LEU A 504 1.07 -19.26 15.55
C LEU A 504 2.13 -20.33 15.86
N TYR A 505 2.04 -21.48 15.21
CA TYR A 505 2.93 -22.60 15.51
C TYR A 505 4.36 -22.34 15.03
N ALA A 506 4.54 -21.76 13.84
CA ALA A 506 5.87 -21.38 13.37
C ALA A 506 6.55 -20.41 14.35
N ALA A 507 5.83 -19.38 14.79
CA ALA A 507 6.37 -18.40 15.72
C ALA A 507 6.69 -19.02 17.10
N ALA A 508 5.85 -19.93 17.61
CA ALA A 508 6.07 -20.55 18.91
C ALA A 508 7.37 -21.40 18.97
N PHE A 509 7.81 -21.97 17.85
CA PHE A 509 8.97 -22.87 17.78
C PHE A 509 10.15 -22.31 16.96
N ASP A 510 10.06 -21.10 16.42
CA ASP A 510 11.17 -20.41 15.78
C ASP A 510 11.30 -18.97 16.30
N ASP A 511 12.31 -18.74 17.13
CA ASP A 511 12.61 -17.43 17.72
C ASP A 511 13.12 -16.40 16.71
N ARG A 512 13.45 -16.82 15.48
CA ARG A 512 13.86 -15.91 14.39
C ARG A 512 12.69 -15.12 13.82
N ILE A 513 11.45 -15.59 14.01
CA ILE A 513 10.25 -14.80 13.69
C ILE A 513 10.09 -13.75 14.78
N THR A 514 10.11 -12.47 14.43
CA THR A 514 10.14 -11.35 15.38
C THR A 514 8.81 -10.64 15.57
N ALA A 515 7.82 -10.84 14.69
CA ALA A 515 6.46 -10.31 14.84
C ALA A 515 5.41 -11.26 14.23
N VAL A 516 4.25 -11.38 14.85
CA VAL A 516 3.22 -12.37 14.48
C VAL A 516 1.86 -11.71 14.38
N VAL A 517 1.11 -12.06 13.32
CA VAL A 517 -0.32 -11.79 13.19
C VAL A 517 -1.06 -13.07 12.86
N CYS A 518 -2.03 -13.45 13.69
CA CYS A 518 -2.93 -14.58 13.46
C CYS A 518 -4.32 -14.03 13.16
N ASN A 519 -4.81 -14.23 11.93
CA ASN A 519 -6.11 -13.74 11.51
C ASN A 519 -7.14 -14.87 11.43
N GLU A 520 -8.13 -14.88 12.32
CA GLU A 520 -9.26 -15.82 12.30
C GLU A 520 -8.81 -17.29 12.23
N GLY A 521 -7.82 -17.64 13.05
CA GLY A 521 -7.35 -19.03 13.16
C GLY A 521 -8.21 -19.90 14.07
N GLY A 522 -9.02 -19.27 14.92
CA GLY A 522 -9.67 -19.88 16.08
C GLY A 522 -8.60 -20.28 17.09
N ILE A 523 -8.27 -19.39 18.02
CA ILE A 523 -7.13 -19.58 18.93
C ILE A 523 -7.32 -20.77 19.87
N GLY A 524 -8.54 -21.13 20.27
CA GLY A 524 -8.75 -22.17 21.28
C GLY A 524 -8.91 -23.57 20.71
N LEU A 525 -8.32 -24.58 21.37
CA LEU A 525 -8.57 -25.99 21.04
C LEU A 525 -10.04 -26.38 21.21
N ALA A 526 -10.75 -25.74 22.15
CA ALA A 526 -12.12 -26.10 22.51
C ALA A 526 -13.22 -25.53 21.58
N PHE A 527 -12.89 -24.62 20.68
CA PHE A 527 -13.90 -23.94 19.83
C PHE A 527 -13.43 -23.68 18.39
N SER A 528 -12.34 -24.32 17.98
CA SER A 528 -11.81 -24.29 16.61
C SER A 528 -11.54 -25.73 16.17
N ASN A 529 -11.43 -25.94 14.87
CA ASN A 529 -11.35 -27.25 14.23
C ASN A 529 -9.95 -27.93 14.31
N TYR A 530 -9.28 -27.87 15.46
CA TYR A 530 -7.96 -28.49 15.63
C TYR A 530 -7.98 -30.03 15.58
N GLU A 531 -9.15 -30.63 15.72
CA GLU A 531 -9.44 -32.06 15.56
C GLU A 531 -9.41 -32.52 14.10
N ASP A 532 -9.41 -31.61 13.14
CA ASP A 532 -9.28 -32.01 11.73
C ASP A 532 -7.98 -32.79 11.52
N TYR A 533 -8.06 -33.86 10.73
CA TYR A 533 -7.02 -34.88 10.61
C TYR A 533 -5.70 -34.36 10.03
N TRP A 534 -5.73 -33.21 9.37
CA TRP A 534 -4.55 -32.53 8.84
C TRP A 534 -3.86 -31.60 9.86
N TYR A 535 -4.45 -31.42 11.04
CA TYR A 535 -3.82 -30.80 12.22
C TYR A 535 -3.36 -31.88 13.21
N PHE A 536 -4.15 -32.13 14.27
CA PHE A 536 -3.90 -33.16 15.28
C PHE A 536 -4.67 -34.46 15.00
N GLY A 537 -5.82 -34.40 14.32
CA GLY A 537 -6.72 -35.54 14.22
C GLY A 537 -7.14 -36.06 15.60
N ASP A 538 -7.40 -37.36 15.69
CA ASP A 538 -7.80 -38.05 16.92
C ASP A 538 -6.80 -37.89 18.09
N PHE A 539 -5.55 -37.49 17.80
CA PHE A 539 -4.54 -37.27 18.84
C PHE A 539 -4.94 -36.15 19.82
N ILE A 540 -5.76 -35.19 19.39
CA ILE A 540 -6.24 -34.11 20.26
C ILE A 540 -6.95 -34.64 21.51
N GLN A 541 -7.65 -35.79 21.40
CA GLN A 541 -8.37 -36.43 22.51
C GLN A 541 -7.44 -37.05 23.56
N LYS A 542 -6.14 -37.19 23.25
CA LYS A 542 -5.12 -37.73 24.16
C LYS A 542 -4.33 -36.63 24.87
N MET A 543 -4.59 -35.36 24.55
CA MET A 543 -3.92 -34.25 25.22
C MET A 543 -4.47 -34.06 26.63
N ASP A 544 -3.62 -33.59 27.53
CA ASP A 544 -4.04 -33.21 28.88
C ASP A 544 -5.03 -32.03 28.81
N ASN A 545 -6.13 -32.10 29.57
CA ASN A 545 -7.19 -31.08 29.56
C ASN A 545 -6.71 -29.66 29.89
N ALA A 546 -5.56 -29.49 30.54
CA ALA A 546 -4.96 -28.20 30.84
C ALA A 546 -4.09 -27.63 29.70
N THR A 547 -3.86 -28.41 28.63
CA THR A 547 -3.08 -28.02 27.45
C THR A 547 -3.97 -27.26 26.47
N ASP A 548 -3.60 -26.01 26.19
CA ASP A 548 -4.28 -25.19 25.18
C ASP A 548 -3.32 -24.12 24.64
N GLN A 549 -3.76 -23.36 23.64
CA GLN A 549 -2.90 -22.47 22.85
C GLN A 549 -2.35 -21.26 23.61
N HIS A 550 -2.85 -20.95 24.82
CA HIS A 550 -2.25 -19.90 25.67
C HIS A 550 -0.80 -20.23 26.03
N GLU A 551 -0.44 -21.52 26.08
CA GLU A 551 0.94 -21.93 26.27
C GLU A 551 1.83 -21.57 25.07
N LEU A 552 1.33 -21.72 23.83
CA LEU A 552 2.08 -21.30 22.63
C LEU A 552 2.28 -19.78 22.60
N LEU A 553 1.27 -19.00 22.98
CA LEU A 553 1.41 -17.55 23.14
C LEU A 553 2.47 -17.20 24.20
N GLY A 554 2.55 -17.99 25.28
CA GLY A 554 3.64 -17.90 26.25
C GLY A 554 5.02 -18.18 25.63
N LEU A 555 5.15 -19.18 24.73
CA LEU A 555 6.42 -19.49 24.06
C LEU A 555 6.91 -18.34 23.16
N ILE A 556 5.97 -17.59 22.56
CA ILE A 556 6.25 -16.43 21.70
C ILE A 556 6.75 -15.23 22.52
N ALA A 557 6.29 -15.08 23.77
CA ALA A 557 6.67 -13.95 24.62
C ALA A 557 8.21 -13.81 24.75
N PRO A 558 8.76 -12.58 24.65
CA PRO A 558 8.08 -11.29 24.60
C PRO A 558 7.89 -10.72 23.18
N ARG A 559 7.96 -11.57 22.15
CA ARG A 559 7.84 -11.12 20.76
C ARG A 559 6.41 -10.67 20.44
N PRO A 560 6.22 -9.60 19.66
CA PRO A 560 4.91 -9.11 19.26
C PRO A 560 3.98 -10.17 18.68
N PHE A 561 2.79 -10.31 19.26
CA PHE A 561 1.71 -11.17 18.80
C PHE A 561 0.39 -10.41 18.71
N LEU A 562 -0.27 -10.49 17.55
CA LEU A 562 -1.62 -9.99 17.35
C LEU A 562 -2.56 -11.11 16.97
N LEU A 563 -3.69 -11.20 17.66
CA LEU A 563 -4.87 -11.92 17.18
C LEU A 563 -5.80 -10.95 16.45
N ILE A 564 -6.32 -11.36 15.30
CA ILE A 564 -7.46 -10.73 14.66
C ILE A 564 -8.62 -11.73 14.65
N GLY A 565 -9.80 -11.29 15.10
CA GLY A 565 -11.01 -12.10 15.11
C GLY A 565 -12.18 -11.39 14.43
N GLY A 566 -13.27 -12.12 14.25
CA GLY A 566 -14.43 -11.76 13.45
C GLY A 566 -15.72 -12.43 13.93
N ASP A 567 -15.70 -13.13 15.06
CA ASP A 567 -16.81 -13.83 15.71
C ASP A 567 -17.27 -15.17 15.09
N GLU A 568 -16.60 -15.67 14.05
CA GLU A 568 -16.88 -17.02 13.55
C GLU A 568 -16.14 -18.08 14.37
N TYR A 569 -14.82 -17.93 14.51
CA TYR A 569 -14.02 -18.79 15.39
C TYR A 569 -13.41 -17.99 16.54
N ASP A 570 -12.77 -16.86 16.25
CA ASP A 570 -12.21 -15.98 17.27
C ASP A 570 -13.26 -14.98 17.75
N THR A 571 -13.79 -15.24 18.94
CA THR A 571 -14.88 -14.49 19.58
C THR A 571 -14.36 -13.72 20.80
N ALA A 572 -15.25 -13.16 21.62
CA ALA A 572 -14.89 -12.61 22.93
C ALA A 572 -14.10 -13.61 23.80
N LYS A 573 -14.34 -14.93 23.67
CA LYS A 573 -13.61 -15.98 24.42
C LYS A 573 -12.10 -15.97 24.18
N SER A 574 -11.66 -15.49 23.03
CA SER A 574 -10.23 -15.41 22.70
C SER A 574 -9.46 -14.46 23.63
N TRP A 575 -10.14 -13.51 24.31
CA TRP A 575 -9.52 -12.69 25.36
C TRP A 575 -8.95 -13.50 26.52
N HIS A 576 -9.49 -14.68 26.83
CA HIS A 576 -8.92 -15.53 27.87
C HIS A 576 -7.46 -15.93 27.58
N TYR A 577 -7.16 -16.21 26.32
CA TYR A 577 -5.83 -16.60 25.84
C TYR A 577 -4.87 -15.42 25.86
N ILE A 578 -5.34 -14.27 25.37
CA ILE A 578 -4.59 -13.01 25.38
C ILE A 578 -4.25 -12.61 26.81
N ASN A 579 -5.20 -12.65 27.74
CA ASN A 579 -4.97 -12.31 29.14
C ASN A 579 -4.04 -13.30 29.84
N ALA A 580 -4.17 -14.61 29.56
CA ALA A 580 -3.30 -15.62 30.15
C ALA A 580 -1.84 -15.40 29.72
N ALA A 581 -1.61 -15.15 28.43
CA ALA A 581 -0.29 -14.88 27.88
C ALA A 581 0.26 -13.50 28.27
N ARG A 582 -0.58 -12.45 28.34
CA ARG A 582 -0.18 -11.08 28.71
C ARG A 582 0.56 -11.02 30.04
N ARG A 583 0.19 -11.86 31.00
CA ARG A 583 0.91 -11.99 32.28
C ARG A 583 2.40 -12.38 32.09
N VAL A 584 2.70 -13.21 31.10
CA VAL A 584 4.09 -13.55 30.73
C VAL A 584 4.79 -12.33 30.11
N TYR A 585 4.11 -11.60 29.23
CA TYR A 585 4.64 -10.39 28.62
C TYR A 585 4.94 -9.29 29.66
N GLU A 586 4.15 -9.20 30.73
CA GLU A 586 4.38 -8.31 31.88
C GLU A 586 5.68 -8.64 32.62
N LEU A 587 6.06 -9.92 32.76
CA LEU A 587 7.36 -10.31 33.34
C LEU A 587 8.56 -9.76 32.54
N TYR A 588 8.37 -9.53 31.25
CA TYR A 588 9.36 -8.94 30.36
C TYR A 588 9.25 -7.42 30.22
N GLY A 589 8.29 -6.79 30.91
CA GLY A 589 8.00 -5.36 30.78
C GLY A 589 7.47 -4.98 29.39
N ARG A 590 6.85 -5.90 28.65
CA ARG A 590 6.33 -5.68 27.29
C ARG A 590 4.83 -6.01 27.14
N PRO A 591 3.93 -5.52 28.01
CA PRO A 591 2.50 -5.86 27.95
C PRO A 591 1.80 -5.43 26.65
N LEU A 592 2.34 -4.42 25.94
CA LEU A 592 1.80 -3.93 24.67
C LEU A 592 2.24 -4.76 23.44
N ASN A 593 3.09 -5.78 23.65
CA ASN A 593 3.49 -6.70 22.58
C ASN A 593 2.47 -7.85 22.39
N ILE A 594 1.32 -7.83 23.05
CA ILE A 594 0.26 -8.82 22.80
C ILE A 594 -1.13 -8.17 22.77
N GLY A 595 -1.80 -8.25 21.63
CA GLY A 595 -3.07 -7.59 21.37
C GLY A 595 -4.12 -8.49 20.73
N TYR A 596 -5.37 -8.02 20.78
CA TYR A 596 -6.49 -8.63 20.08
C TYR A 596 -7.43 -7.56 19.53
N PHE A 597 -7.70 -7.63 18.22
CA PHE A 597 -8.69 -6.81 17.54
C PHE A 597 -9.77 -7.73 16.96
N ASN A 598 -11.04 -7.42 17.19
CA ASN A 598 -12.16 -8.17 16.63
C ASN A 598 -13.00 -7.24 15.75
N HIS A 599 -13.22 -7.61 14.48
CA HIS A 599 -13.99 -6.82 13.52
C HIS A 599 -15.48 -7.18 13.45
N HIS A 600 -15.90 -8.30 14.06
CA HIS A 600 -17.31 -8.72 14.16
C HIS A 600 -18.02 -8.95 12.81
N LYS A 601 -17.32 -9.45 11.77
CA LYS A 601 -17.88 -9.64 10.40
C LYS A 601 -17.77 -11.06 9.83
N GLY A 602 -17.54 -12.07 10.68
CA GLY A 602 -17.37 -13.46 10.28
C GLY A 602 -15.92 -13.83 9.98
N HIS A 603 -15.69 -14.98 9.35
CA HIS A 603 -14.36 -15.53 9.14
C HIS A 603 -13.49 -14.70 8.18
N MET A 604 -14.09 -14.13 7.14
CA MET A 604 -13.30 -13.52 6.06
C MET A 604 -12.58 -12.24 6.54
N PRO A 605 -11.30 -12.04 6.19
CA PRO A 605 -10.60 -10.79 6.44
C PRO A 605 -11.40 -9.61 5.90
N THR A 606 -11.47 -8.56 6.70
CA THR A 606 -12.07 -7.28 6.30
C THR A 606 -10.96 -6.27 6.05
N PRO A 607 -11.22 -5.17 5.32
CA PRO A 607 -10.27 -4.08 5.20
C PRO A 607 -9.76 -3.54 6.56
N ALA A 608 -10.59 -3.62 7.62
CA ALA A 608 -10.19 -3.30 8.98
C ALA A 608 -9.13 -4.27 9.52
N ALA A 609 -9.41 -5.57 9.37
CA ALA A 609 -8.53 -6.66 9.79
C ALA A 609 -7.17 -6.56 9.09
N ASP A 610 -7.20 -6.33 7.79
CA ASP A 610 -6.03 -6.14 6.93
C ASP A 610 -5.18 -4.95 7.34
N TRP A 611 -5.83 -3.80 7.52
CA TRP A 611 -5.16 -2.59 7.96
C TRP A 611 -4.49 -2.79 9.30
N ARG A 612 -5.21 -3.30 10.30
CA ARG A 612 -4.69 -3.58 11.65
C ARG A 612 -3.54 -4.58 11.63
N SER A 613 -3.64 -5.60 10.79
CA SER A 613 -2.58 -6.57 10.58
C SER A 613 -1.29 -5.92 10.06
N MET A 614 -1.41 -5.08 9.03
CA MET A 614 -0.25 -4.40 8.44
C MET A 614 0.29 -3.26 9.30
N GLU A 615 -0.58 -2.55 10.03
CA GLU A 615 -0.19 -1.53 11.02
C GLU A 615 0.68 -2.17 12.12
N TRP A 616 0.25 -3.31 12.65
CA TRP A 616 1.02 -4.07 13.64
C TRP A 616 2.38 -4.50 13.12
N LEU A 617 2.43 -5.14 11.94
CA LEU A 617 3.70 -5.52 11.31
C LEU A 617 4.59 -4.30 11.05
N THR A 618 4.03 -3.18 10.61
CA THR A 618 4.78 -1.94 10.38
C THR A 618 5.34 -1.36 11.66
N HIS A 619 4.58 -1.41 12.75
CA HIS A 619 5.05 -0.95 14.05
C HIS A 619 6.26 -1.76 14.54
N PHE A 620 6.25 -3.08 14.38
CA PHE A 620 7.29 -3.96 14.94
C PHE A 620 8.42 -4.36 13.98
N LEU A 621 8.22 -4.24 12.66
CA LEU A 621 9.24 -4.50 11.64
C LEU A 621 9.79 -3.22 10.99
N GLY A 622 9.21 -2.06 11.31
CA GLY A 622 9.74 -0.76 10.91
C GLY A 622 11.18 -0.54 11.40
N PRO A 623 11.87 0.50 10.92
CA PRO A 623 13.16 0.89 11.50
C PRO A 623 12.99 1.08 13.00
N GLY A 624 13.84 0.42 13.79
CA GLY A 624 13.80 0.50 15.25
C GLY A 624 13.84 1.96 15.71
N GLN A 625 12.98 2.31 16.67
CA GLN A 625 13.00 3.62 17.32
C GLN A 625 14.33 3.86 18.05
#